data_AF-A0A6G2RN10-F1
#
_entry.id   AF-A0A6G2RN10-F1
#
_cell.length_a   1.000
_cell.length_b   1.000
_cell.length_c   1.000
_cell.angle_alpha   90.00
_cell.angle_beta   90.00
_cell.angle_gamma   90.00
#
_symmetry.space_group_name_H-M   'P 1'
#
loop_
_entity.id
_entity.type
_entity.pdbx_description
1 polymer ?
#
loop_
_entity_poly.entity_id
_entity_poly.type
_entity_poly.pdbx_seq_one_letter_code
_entity_poly.pdbx_strand_id
1 'polypeptide(L)'
;MHLDHQDGFPERHTYSAAAPVRADGTRRALRIGLGGPVGTGKTATVAALCRELRDELSLAVVTNDIYTREDAEFLLREAVLPAERIKAVETGACPHTAIRDDISANLEAVEDLED
;
A
#
# COMPACT_ATOMS: atom_id res chain seq x y z
N MET A 1 -10.75 -34.43 11.40
CA MET A 1 -10.51 -33.53 12.54
C MET A 1 -10.33 -32.14 11.97
N HIS A 2 -11.42 -31.38 11.90
CA HIS A 2 -11.41 -29.98 11.43
C HIS A 2 -11.02 -29.14 12.65
N LEU A 3 -9.89 -28.43 12.59
CA LEU A 3 -9.52 -27.49 13.62
C LEU A 3 -10.18 -26.16 13.28
N ASP A 4 -11.21 -25.81 14.05
CA ASP A 4 -11.81 -24.48 14.05
C ASP A 4 -10.72 -23.47 14.44
N HIS A 5 -10.20 -22.73 13.47
CA HIS A 5 -9.35 -21.58 13.74
C HIS A 5 -10.28 -20.44 14.18
N GLN A 6 -10.48 -20.30 15.48
CA GLN A 6 -11.06 -19.08 16.04
C GLN A 6 -10.02 -17.97 15.94
N ASP A 7 -9.94 -17.33 14.78
CA ASP A 7 -9.21 -16.08 14.62
C ASP A 7 -10.04 -14.96 15.24
N GLY A 8 -9.94 -14.85 16.57
CA GLY A 8 -10.26 -13.61 17.25
C GLY A 8 -9.35 -12.53 16.66
N PHE A 9 -9.92 -11.63 15.85
CA PHE A 9 -9.21 -10.44 15.39
C PHE A 9 -8.67 -9.73 16.64
N PRO A 10 -7.34 -9.68 16.85
CA PRO A 10 -6.78 -8.98 17.99
C PRO A 10 -7.19 -7.52 17.87
N GLU A 11 -7.45 -6.90 19.02
CA GLU A 11 -8.06 -5.59 19.16
C GLU A 11 -7.55 -4.57 18.13
N ARG A 12 -8.50 -3.84 17.56
CA ARG A 12 -8.31 -2.79 16.55
C ARG A 12 -7.06 -1.97 16.83
N HIS A 13 -6.02 -2.17 16.02
CA HIS A 13 -4.96 -1.18 15.88
C HIS A 13 -5.52 0.04 15.16
N THR A 14 -6.27 0.89 15.88
CA THR A 14 -6.46 2.28 15.44
C THR A 14 -5.10 2.94 15.52
N TYR A 15 -4.39 2.93 14.39
CA TYR A 15 -3.17 3.71 14.22
C TYR A 15 -3.58 5.18 14.34
N SER A 16 -3.37 5.77 15.52
CA SER A 16 -3.47 7.20 15.71
C SER A 16 -2.34 7.84 14.91
N ALA A 17 -2.56 8.03 13.61
CA ALA A 17 -1.78 9.01 12.87
C ALA A 17 -1.93 10.34 13.60
N ALA A 18 -0.83 11.08 13.76
CA ALA A 18 -0.87 12.49 14.11
C ALA A 18 -1.97 13.20 13.30
N ALA A 19 -2.50 14.32 13.83
CA ALA A 19 -3.60 15.07 13.22
C ALA A 19 -3.47 15.06 11.69
N PRO A 20 -4.56 14.78 10.94
CA PRO A 20 -4.53 14.47 9.50
C PRO A 20 -4.21 15.71 8.64
N VAL A 21 -3.46 16.65 9.19
CA VAL A 21 -3.20 17.99 8.71
C VAL A 21 -1.68 18.18 8.76
N ARG A 22 -1.08 18.49 7.61
CA ARG A 22 0.33 18.89 7.49
C ARG A 22 0.56 20.24 8.19
N ALA A 23 1.83 20.61 8.40
CA ALA A 23 2.20 21.90 8.99
C ALA A 23 1.70 23.11 8.17
N ASP A 24 1.44 22.92 6.87
CA ASP A 24 0.89 23.90 5.94
C ASP A 24 -0.65 23.95 5.92
N GLY A 25 -1.34 23.11 6.69
CA GLY A 25 -2.81 23.06 6.76
C GLY A 25 -3.47 22.10 5.76
N THR A 26 -2.73 21.43 4.87
CA THR A 26 -3.28 20.46 3.91
C THR A 26 -3.59 19.12 4.57
N ARG A 27 -4.61 18.40 4.09
CA ARG A 27 -4.95 17.08 4.64
C ARG A 27 -4.00 16.00 4.12
N ARG A 28 -3.47 15.17 5.01
CA ARG A 28 -2.69 13.96 4.64
C ARG A 28 -3.62 12.87 4.12
N ALA A 29 -3.20 12.14 3.09
CA ALA A 29 -3.94 10.98 2.63
C ALA A 29 -3.93 9.87 3.69
N LEU A 30 -5.03 9.11 3.75
CA LEU A 30 -5.05 7.87 4.53
C LEU A 30 -4.10 6.86 3.88
N ARG A 31 -3.17 6.33 4.66
CA ARG A 31 -2.16 5.36 4.19
C ARG A 31 -2.49 3.99 4.75
N ILE A 32 -2.68 3.01 3.88
CA ILE A 32 -3.03 1.63 4.24
C ILE A 32 -1.94 0.70 3.72
N GLY A 33 -1.23 0.03 4.64
CA GLY A 33 -0.22 -0.97 4.28
C GLY A 33 -0.85 -2.37 4.14
N LEU A 34 -0.64 -3.02 3.00
CA LEU A 34 -1.07 -4.40 2.78
C LEU A 34 0.13 -5.36 2.84
N GLY A 35 0.29 -6.03 3.99
CA GLY A 35 1.33 -7.04 4.22
C GLY A 35 0.80 -8.47 4.17
N GLY A 36 1.72 -9.44 4.00
CA GLY A 36 1.38 -10.87 3.99
C GLY A 36 2.41 -11.72 3.22
N PRO A 37 2.39 -13.07 3.39
CA PRO A 37 3.30 -13.97 2.69
C PRO A 37 3.28 -13.83 1.16
N VAL A 38 4.32 -14.31 0.49
CA VAL A 38 4.38 -14.34 -0.98
C VAL A 38 3.25 -15.23 -1.53
N GLY A 39 2.59 -14.78 -2.59
CA GLY A 39 1.54 -15.55 -3.27
C GLY A 39 0.13 -15.51 -2.62
N THR A 40 -0.07 -14.79 -1.50
CA THR A 40 -1.41 -14.70 -0.85
C THR A 40 -2.38 -13.75 -1.55
N GLY A 41 -2.02 -13.22 -2.73
CA GLY A 41 -2.92 -12.38 -3.52
C GLY A 41 -2.97 -10.90 -3.13
N LYS A 42 -1.96 -10.37 -2.42
CA LYS A 42 -1.89 -8.95 -2.02
C LYS A 42 -2.17 -8.00 -3.20
N THR A 43 -1.42 -8.16 -4.29
CA THR A 43 -1.53 -7.33 -5.49
C THR A 43 -2.90 -7.46 -6.16
N ALA A 44 -3.48 -8.66 -6.17
CA ALA A 44 -4.83 -8.89 -6.67
C ALA A 44 -5.89 -8.19 -5.80
N THR A 45 -5.75 -8.23 -4.48
CA THR A 45 -6.63 -7.51 -3.55
C THR A 45 -6.53 -6.00 -3.75
N VAL A 46 -5.32 -5.46 -3.94
CA VAL A 46 -5.14 -4.03 -4.26
C VAL A 46 -5.85 -3.67 -5.57
N ALA A 47 -5.67 -4.48 -6.62
CA ALA A 47 -6.35 -4.26 -7.89
C ALA A 47 -7.88 -4.24 -7.75
N ALA A 48 -8.44 -5.18 -6.97
CA ALA A 48 -9.87 -5.23 -6.70
C ALA A 48 -10.38 -4.00 -5.94
N LEU A 49 -9.66 -3.57 -4.90
CA LEU A 49 -9.99 -2.37 -4.14
C LEU A 49 -9.94 -1.10 -5.00
N CYS A 50 -8.90 -0.97 -5.84
CA CYS A 50 -8.81 0.17 -6.76
C CYS A 50 -9.97 0.19 -7.75
N ARG A 51 -10.37 -0.96 -8.31
CA ARG A 51 -11.51 -1.03 -9.23
C ARG A 51 -12.82 -0.58 -8.59
N GLU A 52 -13.06 -1.01 -7.37
CA GLU A 52 -14.30 -0.70 -6.65
C GLU A 52 -14.37 0.76 -6.21
N LEU A 53 -13.24 1.33 -5.76
CA LEU A 53 -13.23 2.60 -5.05
C LEU A 53 -12.72 3.80 -5.86
N ARG A 54 -12.11 3.60 -7.04
CA ARG A 54 -11.50 4.69 -7.82
C ARG A 54 -12.46 5.77 -8.29
N ASP A 55 -13.75 5.46 -8.40
CA ASP A 55 -14.77 6.41 -8.84
C ASP A 55 -15.29 7.28 -7.67
N GLU A 56 -15.04 6.85 -6.43
CA GLU A 56 -15.47 7.54 -5.21
C GLU A 56 -14.29 8.21 -4.46
N LEU A 57 -13.09 7.66 -4.58
CA LEU A 57 -11.90 8.09 -3.85
C LEU A 57 -10.74 8.41 -4.80
N SER A 58 -9.96 9.42 -4.45
CA SER A 58 -8.66 9.67 -5.10
C SER A 58 -7.64 8.69 -4.55
N LEU A 59 -7.30 7.67 -5.34
CA LEU A 59 -6.41 6.57 -4.94
C LEU A 59 -5.07 6.62 -5.66
N ALA A 60 -4.05 6.14 -4.97
CA ALA A 60 -2.74 5.83 -5.52
C ALA A 60 -2.17 4.57 -4.84
N VAL A 61 -1.25 3.89 -5.52
CA VAL A 61 -0.62 2.66 -5.02
C VAL A 61 0.89 2.80 -5.06
N VAL A 62 1.54 2.47 -3.95
CA VAL A 62 2.99 2.25 -3.88
C VAL A 62 3.24 0.76 -3.71
N THR A 63 3.92 0.13 -4.67
CA THR A 63 4.36 -1.26 -4.57
C THR A 63 5.78 -1.33 -4.04
N ASN A 64 6.06 -2.36 -3.25
CA ASN A 64 7.38 -2.64 -2.71
C ASN A 64 7.91 -3.89 -3.40
N ASP A 65 8.73 -3.71 -4.43
CA ASP A 65 9.31 -4.80 -5.19
C ASP A 65 10.78 -5.01 -4.77
N ILE A 66 11.19 -6.27 -4.54
CA ILE A 66 12.52 -6.58 -3.98
C ILE A 66 13.62 -6.43 -5.04
N TYR A 67 13.42 -7.01 -6.23
CA TYR A 67 14.37 -6.98 -7.36
C TYR A 67 13.68 -6.89 -8.73
N THR A 68 12.36 -6.78 -8.74
CA THR A 68 11.54 -6.77 -9.94
C THR A 68 10.65 -5.53 -9.93
N ARG A 69 9.74 -5.40 -10.89
CA ARG A 69 8.66 -4.40 -10.90
C ARG A 69 7.33 -5.07 -11.21
N GLU A 70 7.23 -6.35 -10.86
CA GLU A 70 6.14 -7.23 -11.31
C GLU A 70 4.80 -6.78 -10.73
N ASP A 71 4.78 -6.31 -9.48
CA ASP A 71 3.54 -5.85 -8.85
C ASP A 71 3.04 -4.57 -9.52
N ALA A 72 3.92 -3.60 -9.77
CA ALA A 72 3.55 -2.37 -10.47
C ALA A 72 3.11 -2.65 -11.92
N GLU A 73 3.86 -3.48 -12.65
CA GLU A 73 3.51 -3.86 -14.02
C GLU A 73 2.17 -4.60 -14.09
N PHE A 74 1.89 -5.47 -13.13
CA PHE A 74 0.60 -6.14 -13.02
C PHE A 74 -0.53 -5.13 -12.88
N LEU A 75 -0.42 -4.16 -11.95
CA LEU A 75 -1.45 -3.14 -11.73
C LEU A 75 -1.65 -2.23 -12.95
N LEU A 76 -0.57 -1.88 -13.64
CA LEU A 76 -0.62 -1.09 -14.88
C LEU A 76 -1.34 -1.86 -16.00
N ARG A 77 -1.06 -3.15 -16.16
CA ARG A 77 -1.73 -4.02 -17.15
C ARG A 77 -3.21 -4.20 -16.84
N GLU A 78 -3.57 -4.32 -15.56
CA GLU A 78 -4.95 -4.43 -15.12
C GLU A 78 -5.75 -3.11 -15.26
N ALA A 79 -5.07 -2.01 -15.62
CA ALA A 79 -5.63 -0.68 -15.87
C ALA A 79 -6.56 -0.19 -14.75
N VAL A 80 -6.19 -0.49 -13.50
CA VAL A 80 -7.03 -0.17 -12.34
C VAL A 80 -6.98 1.31 -11.98
N LEU A 81 -5.85 1.98 -12.23
CA LEU A 81 -5.63 3.41 -12.04
C LEU A 81 -4.79 3.97 -13.20
N PRO A 82 -4.78 5.30 -13.41
CA PRO A 82 -3.81 5.97 -14.29
C PRO A 82 -2.37 5.64 -13.88
N ALA A 83 -1.45 5.61 -14.86
CA ALA A 83 -0.08 5.18 -14.62
C ALA A 83 0.67 6.08 -13.61
N GLU A 84 0.39 7.37 -13.62
CA GLU A 84 0.91 8.36 -12.69
C GLU A 84 0.50 8.11 -11.22
N ARG A 85 -0.55 7.30 -10.99
CA ARG A 85 -1.02 6.92 -9.65
C ARG A 85 -0.41 5.62 -9.13
N ILE A 86 0.50 4.98 -9.88
CA ILE A 86 1.15 3.73 -9.50
C ILE A 86 2.66 3.96 -9.45
N LYS A 87 3.24 3.87 -8.25
CA LYS A 87 4.70 4.01 -8.02
C LYS A 87 5.27 2.68 -7.52
N ALA A 88 6.42 2.30 -8.07
CA ALA A 88 7.18 1.16 -7.60
C ALA A 88 8.39 1.66 -6.80
N VAL A 89 8.60 1.10 -5.61
CA VAL A 89 9.79 1.30 -4.78
C VAL A 89 10.58 0.01 -4.78
N GLU A 90 11.84 0.10 -5.20
CA GLU A 90 12.78 -1.02 -5.10
C GLU A 90 13.32 -1.09 -3.66
N THR A 91 12.92 -2.12 -2.92
CA THR A 91 13.25 -2.25 -1.49
C THR A 91 14.61 -2.89 -1.23
N GLY A 92 15.22 -3.50 -2.25
CA GLY A 92 16.35 -4.40 -2.09
C GLY A 92 15.99 -5.65 -1.29
N ALA A 93 17.01 -6.40 -0.85
CA ALA A 93 16.90 -7.77 -0.32
C ALA A 93 15.98 -7.95 0.91
N CYS A 94 15.85 -6.93 1.76
CA CYS A 94 15.19 -7.04 3.06
C CYS A 94 13.86 -6.27 3.06
N PRO A 95 12.71 -6.92 2.73
CA PRO A 95 11.43 -6.24 2.64
C PRO A 95 10.99 -5.62 3.98
N HIS A 96 11.45 -6.15 5.11
CA HIS A 96 11.15 -5.59 6.43
C HIS A 96 11.79 -4.21 6.63
N THR A 97 12.96 -3.96 6.05
CA THR A 97 13.65 -2.66 6.18
C THR A 97 12.81 -1.56 5.53
N ALA A 98 12.36 -1.77 4.28
CA ALA A 98 11.60 -0.78 3.53
C ALA A 98 10.25 -0.36 4.15
N ILE A 99 9.71 -1.17 5.08
CA ILE A 99 8.42 -0.91 5.74
C ILE A 99 8.54 -0.70 7.25
N ARG A 100 9.73 -0.82 7.85
CA ARG A 100 9.95 -0.64 9.30
C ARG A 100 11.20 0.17 9.62
N ASP A 101 12.37 -0.31 9.19
CA ASP A 101 13.66 0.23 9.65
C ASP A 101 14.09 1.46 8.87
N ASP A 102 13.81 1.49 7.57
CA ASP A 102 14.03 2.63 6.69
C ASP A 102 12.89 2.75 5.68
N ILE A 103 11.94 3.63 5.99
CA ILE A 103 10.75 3.87 5.16
C ILE A 103 10.90 5.10 4.26
N SER A 104 12.10 5.68 4.15
CA SER A 104 12.34 6.94 3.45
C SER A 104 11.85 6.93 2.00
N ALA A 105 12.21 5.90 1.24
CA ALA A 105 11.79 5.75 -0.16
C ALA A 105 10.26 5.62 -0.32
N ASN A 106 9.59 4.96 0.62
CA ASN A 106 8.11 4.89 0.64
C ASN A 106 7.48 6.25 0.98
N LEU A 107 8.08 7.01 1.89
CA LEU A 107 7.59 8.35 2.23
C LEU A 107 7.75 9.32 1.06
N GLU A 108 8.89 9.31 0.38
CA GLU A 108 9.15 10.11 -0.82
C GLU A 108 8.14 9.78 -1.93
N ALA A 109 7.93 8.48 -2.21
CA ALA A 109 6.95 8.05 -3.20
C ALA A 109 5.50 8.48 -2.86
N VAL A 110 5.15 8.53 -1.57
CA VAL A 110 3.83 9.03 -1.13
C VAL A 110 3.74 10.55 -1.26
N GLU A 111 4.81 11.28 -0.98
CA GLU A 111 4.84 12.74 -1.13
C GLU A 111 4.64 13.15 -2.61
N ASP A 112 5.34 12.49 -3.53
CA ASP A 112 5.15 12.63 -4.98
C ASP A 112 3.70 12.45 -5.45
N LEU A 113 2.91 11.64 -4.74
CA LEU A 113 1.53 11.28 -5.08
C LEU A 113 0.48 12.17 -4.40
N GLU A 114 0.90 12.92 -3.37
CA GLU A 114 0.05 13.85 -2.61
C GLU A 114 0.09 15.28 -3.18
N ASP A 115 1.07 15.62 -4.01
CA ASP A 115 1.20 16.88 -4.76
C ASP A 115 0.25 16.96 -5.98
#